data_AF-A0A947Q113-F1
#
_entry.id   AF-A0A947Q113-F1
#
_cell.length_a   1.000
_cell.length_b   1.000
_cell.length_c   1.000
_cell.angle_alpha   90.00
_cell.angle_beta   90.00
_cell.angle_gamma   90.00
#
_symmetry.space_group_name_H-M   'P 1'
#
loop_
_entity.id
_entity.type
_entity.pdbx_description
1 polymer ?
#
loop_
_entity_poly.entity_id
_entity_poly.type
_entity_poly.pdbx_seq_one_letter_code
_entity_poly.pdbx_strand_id
1 'polypeptide(L)'
;MKLLRENFVLVLSISLPLLLMLALFALNALTRATIPPPQHDVIFALPPYGPDSFFVSENKGKMVITYTPSDKDSTGKDEALQLFRYDPRADRTYQFSVSAPANQIGGIKTNIPVPEALQDISVDPAVESSDGYRLTRLPYRNSGLLFDIFINNNRGP
;
A
#
# COMPACT_ATOMS: atom_id res chain seq x y z
N MET A 1 42.88 -2.78 27.63
CA MET A 1 42.70 -4.25 27.79
C MET A 1 42.19 -4.69 29.18
N LYS A 2 42.44 -3.97 30.29
CA LYS A 2 41.90 -4.33 31.64
C LYS A 2 40.37 -4.33 31.74
N LEU A 3 39.71 -3.29 31.19
CA LEU A 3 38.25 -3.13 31.18
C LEU A 3 37.47 -4.32 30.57
N LEU A 4 37.98 -4.89 29.47
CA LEU A 4 37.40 -6.07 28.78
C LEU A 4 37.49 -7.36 29.60
N ARG A 5 38.51 -7.48 30.45
CA ARG A 5 38.72 -8.66 31.32
C ARG A 5 37.93 -8.58 32.61
N GLU A 6 37.87 -7.40 33.23
CA GLU A 6 37.15 -7.19 34.49
C GLU A 6 35.62 -7.16 34.31
N ASN A 7 35.16 -6.69 33.15
CA ASN A 7 33.73 -6.57 32.84
C ASN A 7 33.32 -7.51 31.70
N PHE A 8 34.01 -8.64 31.55
CA PHE A 8 33.79 -9.58 30.44
C PHE A 8 32.32 -9.98 30.30
N VAL A 9 31.64 -10.24 31.41
CA VAL A 9 30.21 -10.59 31.43
C VAL A 9 29.34 -9.43 30.91
N LEU A 10 29.65 -8.20 31.29
CA LEU A 10 28.93 -6.99 30.84
C LEU A 10 29.16 -6.72 29.34
N VAL A 11 30.39 -6.90 28.87
CA VAL A 11 30.72 -6.75 27.45
C VAL A 11 30.01 -7.83 26.64
N LEU A 12 30.03 -9.09 27.08
CA LEU A 12 29.39 -10.19 26.37
C LEU A 12 27.86 -10.02 26.32
N SER A 13 27.24 -9.59 27.44
CA SER A 13 25.79 -9.42 27.53
C SER A 13 25.26 -8.27 26.67
N ILE A 14 26.07 -7.24 26.40
CA ILE A 14 25.70 -6.13 25.51
C ILE A 14 26.08 -6.44 24.05
N SER A 15 27.26 -7.01 23.82
CA SER A 15 27.78 -7.23 22.46
C SER A 15 27.03 -8.34 21.72
N LEU A 16 26.66 -9.43 22.40
CA LEU A 16 25.95 -10.55 21.78
C LEU A 16 24.60 -10.15 21.16
N PRO A 17 23.68 -9.46 21.86
CA PRO A 17 22.42 -9.03 21.26
C PRO A 17 22.61 -8.01 20.14
N LEU A 18 23.62 -7.13 20.25
CA LEU A 18 23.95 -6.17 19.19
C LEU A 18 24.43 -6.89 17.92
N LEU A 19 25.27 -7.91 18.09
CA LEU A 19 25.79 -8.73 16.99
C LEU A 19 24.68 -9.56 16.34
N LEU A 20 23.76 -10.12 17.13
CA LEU A 20 22.54 -10.78 16.64
C LEU A 20 21.68 -9.82 15.82
N MET A 21 21.46 -8.60 16.32
CA MET A 21 20.71 -7.57 15.61
C MET A 21 21.34 -7.25 14.26
N LEU A 22 22.67 -7.03 14.23
CA LEU A 22 23.42 -6.81 13.00
C LEU A 22 23.31 -7.98 12.02
N ALA A 23 23.42 -9.21 12.50
CA ALA A 23 23.26 -10.42 11.67
C ALA A 23 21.86 -10.49 11.06
N LEU A 24 20.83 -10.17 11.82
CA LEU A 24 19.44 -10.18 11.37
C LEU A 24 19.15 -9.08 10.33
N PHE A 25 19.74 -7.89 10.51
CA PHE A 25 19.71 -6.84 9.49
C PHE A 25 20.42 -7.25 8.20
N ALA A 26 21.60 -7.86 8.31
CA ALA A 26 22.36 -8.32 7.15
C ALA A 26 21.58 -9.41 6.38
N LEU A 27 20.96 -10.35 7.09
CA LEU A 27 20.14 -11.39 6.46
C LEU A 27 18.92 -10.80 5.74
N ASN A 28 18.24 -9.83 6.36
CA ASN A 28 17.10 -9.13 5.75
C ASN A 28 17.52 -8.31 4.52
N ALA A 29 18.65 -7.62 4.58
CA ALA A 29 19.19 -6.87 3.45
C ALA A 29 19.55 -7.80 2.28
N LEU A 30 20.19 -8.93 2.56
CA LEU A 30 20.54 -9.93 1.54
C LEU A 30 19.30 -10.55 0.91
N THR A 31 18.29 -10.89 1.71
CA THR A 31 17.02 -11.44 1.23
C THR A 31 16.31 -10.43 0.32
N ARG A 32 16.28 -9.16 0.69
CA ARG A 32 15.69 -8.10 -0.16
C ARG A 32 16.47 -7.87 -1.45
N ALA A 33 17.80 -8.00 -1.42
CA ALA A 33 18.64 -7.79 -2.61
C ALA A 33 18.54 -8.94 -3.64
N THR A 34 18.08 -10.13 -3.23
CA THR A 34 17.96 -11.31 -4.10
C THR A 34 16.59 -11.43 -4.77
N ILE A 35 15.57 -10.75 -4.24
CA ILE A 35 14.24 -10.70 -4.85
C ILE A 35 14.25 -9.60 -5.93
N PRO A 36 13.93 -9.91 -7.20
CA PRO A 36 13.88 -8.89 -8.24
C PRO A 36 12.84 -7.80 -7.88
N PRO A 37 12.96 -6.57 -8.40
CA PRO A 37 11.88 -5.60 -8.25
C PRO A 37 10.66 -6.02 -9.09
N PRO A 38 9.43 -5.59 -8.73
CA PRO A 38 8.25 -5.77 -9.58
C PRO A 38 8.48 -5.15 -10.97
N GLN A 39 7.95 -5.78 -12.02
CA GLN A 39 8.11 -5.29 -13.40
C GLN A 39 6.88 -4.59 -13.95
N HIS A 40 5.74 -4.75 -13.27
CA HIS A 40 4.44 -4.25 -13.66
C HIS A 40 3.98 -3.14 -12.73
N ASP A 41 3.35 -2.13 -13.33
CA ASP A 41 2.77 -1.03 -12.60
C ASP A 41 1.53 -1.48 -11.85
N VAL A 42 1.29 -0.87 -10.69
CA VAL A 42 0.08 -1.12 -9.90
C VAL A 42 -0.76 0.13 -9.85
N ILE A 43 -2.04 0.00 -10.19
CA ILE A 43 -3.02 1.08 -10.04
C ILE A 43 -3.96 0.74 -8.89
N PHE A 44 -4.12 1.67 -7.95
CA PHE A 44 -5.01 1.53 -6.82
C PHE A 44 -5.74 2.84 -6.53
N ALA A 45 -6.87 2.73 -5.85
CA ALA A 45 -7.77 3.84 -5.60
C ALA A 45 -8.03 3.99 -4.10
N LEU A 46 -8.08 5.23 -3.63
CA LEU A 46 -8.63 5.57 -2.32
C LEU A 46 -10.00 6.22 -2.52
N PRO A 47 -11.08 5.59 -2.01
CA PRO A 47 -12.41 6.17 -2.12
C PRO A 47 -12.49 7.48 -1.33
N PRO A 48 -13.30 8.44 -1.78
CA PRO A 48 -13.57 9.64 -0.99
C PRO A 48 -14.31 9.30 0.31
N TYR A 49 -14.26 10.23 1.27
CA TYR A 49 -14.78 10.03 2.62
C TYR A 49 -16.30 10.25 2.78
N GLY A 50 -17.05 10.37 1.68
CA GLY A 50 -18.47 10.65 1.77
C GLY A 50 -19.38 9.61 1.15
N PRO A 51 -20.65 9.98 0.95
CA PRO A 51 -21.71 9.02 0.65
C PRO A 51 -21.69 8.57 -0.81
N ASP A 52 -20.97 9.28 -1.67
CA ASP A 52 -20.88 8.97 -3.09
C ASP A 52 -19.96 7.78 -3.34
N SER A 53 -20.32 6.98 -4.35
CA SER A 53 -19.59 5.75 -4.67
C SER A 53 -18.86 5.87 -6.00
N PHE A 54 -17.55 5.66 -5.94
CA PHE A 54 -16.70 5.49 -7.12
C PHE A 54 -16.30 4.02 -7.25
N PHE A 55 -16.45 3.47 -8.45
CA PHE A 55 -16.04 2.12 -8.80
C PHE A 55 -15.03 2.16 -9.93
N VAL A 56 -13.88 1.50 -9.71
CA VAL A 56 -12.86 1.32 -10.74
C VAL A 56 -12.96 -0.13 -11.23
N SER A 57 -13.06 -0.30 -12.54
CA SER A 57 -13.20 -1.60 -13.18
C SER A 57 -12.39 -1.65 -14.48
N GLU A 58 -12.29 -2.84 -15.05
CA GLU A 58 -11.68 -3.07 -16.35
C GLU A 58 -12.76 -3.44 -17.38
N ASN A 59 -12.61 -2.95 -18.60
CA ASN A 59 -13.43 -3.31 -19.75
C ASN A 59 -12.57 -3.35 -21.02
N LYS A 60 -12.37 -4.55 -21.58
CA LYS A 60 -11.57 -4.82 -22.79
C LYS A 60 -10.13 -4.31 -22.69
N GLY A 61 -9.48 -4.60 -21.57
CA GLY A 61 -8.13 -4.18 -21.21
C GLY A 61 -8.01 -2.71 -20.85
N LYS A 62 -9.10 -1.94 -20.77
CA LYS A 62 -9.07 -0.51 -20.42
C LYS A 62 -9.72 -0.23 -19.08
N MET A 63 -9.18 0.75 -18.36
CA MET A 63 -9.78 1.24 -17.14
C MET A 63 -11.12 1.92 -17.42
N VAL A 64 -12.11 1.66 -16.58
CA VAL A 64 -13.39 2.36 -16.56
C VAL A 64 -13.69 2.78 -15.12
N ILE A 65 -14.05 4.06 -14.96
CA ILE A 65 -14.46 4.62 -13.68
C ILE A 65 -15.95 4.92 -13.75
N THR A 66 -16.71 4.37 -12.82
CA THR A 66 -18.14 4.59 -12.68
C THR A 66 -18.42 5.32 -11.39
N TYR A 67 -19.24 6.35 -11.44
CA TYR A 67 -19.69 7.12 -10.29
C TYR A 67 -21.18 6.95 -10.08
N THR A 68 -21.56 6.84 -8.82
CA THR A 68 -22.94 6.79 -8.37
C THR A 68 -23.11 7.83 -7.26
N PRO A 69 -23.86 8.91 -7.49
CA PRO A 69 -24.19 9.87 -6.45
C PRO A 69 -25.14 9.23 -5.43
N SER A 70 -24.97 9.59 -4.16
CA SER A 70 -25.93 9.21 -3.12
C SER A 70 -27.22 10.03 -3.21
N ASP A 71 -28.34 9.45 -2.77
CA ASP A 71 -29.62 10.17 -2.62
C ASP A 71 -29.63 11.09 -1.40
N LYS A 72 -28.62 11.01 -0.53
CA LYS A 72 -28.44 11.92 0.60
C LYS A 72 -27.74 13.17 0.10
N ASP A 73 -28.24 14.36 0.48
CA ASP A 73 -27.60 15.64 0.21
C ASP A 73 -26.11 15.55 0.57
N SER A 74 -25.25 15.44 -0.45
CA SER A 74 -23.81 15.47 -0.26
C SER A 74 -23.50 16.91 0.14
N THR A 75 -23.00 17.07 1.37
CA THR A 75 -22.76 18.39 1.96
C THR A 75 -21.48 18.97 1.37
N GLY A 76 -21.54 19.41 0.11
CA GLY A 76 -20.68 20.42 -0.50
C GLY A 76 -19.16 20.22 -0.42
N LYS A 77 -18.67 18.99 -0.21
CA LYS A 77 -17.25 18.70 -0.33
C LYS A 77 -16.99 18.10 -1.69
N ASP A 78 -16.01 18.66 -2.40
CA ASP A 78 -15.44 18.06 -3.61
C ASP A 78 -14.88 16.68 -3.25
N GLU A 79 -15.72 15.67 -3.39
CA GLU A 79 -15.37 14.28 -3.20
C GLU A 79 -14.72 13.78 -4.47
N ALA A 80 -13.39 13.87 -4.49
CA ALA A 80 -12.59 13.35 -5.59
C ALA A 80 -12.03 11.97 -5.22
N LEU A 81 -12.22 11.02 -6.13
CA LEU A 81 -11.52 9.75 -6.08
C LEU A 81 -10.02 10.00 -6.30
N GLN A 82 -9.20 9.50 -5.38
CA GLN A 82 -7.75 9.56 -5.53
C GLN A 82 -7.25 8.25 -6.15
N LEU A 83 -6.74 8.34 -7.37
CA LEU A 83 -6.09 7.25 -8.07
C LEU A 83 -4.58 7.37 -7.92
N PHE A 84 -3.93 6.23 -7.76
CA PHE A 84 -2.48 6.14 -7.65
C PHE A 84 -1.96 5.11 -8.63
N ARG A 85 -0.87 5.44 -9.32
CA ARG A 85 -0.09 4.51 -10.14
C ARG A 85 1.31 4.43 -9.56
N TYR A 86 1.71 3.24 -9.12
CA TYR A 86 3.09 2.96 -8.73
C TYR A 86 3.85 2.39 -9.93
N ASP A 87 4.90 3.08 -10.35
CA ASP A 87 5.89 2.61 -11.32
C ASP A 87 7.09 2.03 -10.56
N PRO A 88 7.28 0.70 -10.55
CA PRO A 88 8.36 0.06 -9.83
C PRO A 88 9.74 0.27 -10.48
N ARG A 89 9.80 0.64 -11.77
CA ARG A 89 11.07 0.88 -12.48
C ARG A 89 11.63 2.25 -12.12
N ALA A 90 10.77 3.24 -11.98
CA ALA A 90 11.13 4.59 -11.56
C ALA A 90 11.12 4.77 -10.03
N ASP A 91 10.59 3.80 -9.29
CA ASP A 91 10.28 3.87 -7.86
C ASP A 91 9.48 5.13 -7.50
N ARG A 92 8.40 5.38 -8.26
CA ARG A 92 7.58 6.59 -8.14
C ARG A 92 6.11 6.26 -8.09
N THR A 93 5.40 6.98 -7.23
CA THR A 93 3.94 6.96 -7.19
C THR A 93 3.41 8.25 -7.80
N TYR A 94 2.56 8.12 -8.81
CA TYR A 94 1.82 9.23 -9.42
C TYR A 94 0.41 9.25 -8.86
N GLN A 95 -0.06 10.44 -8.50
CA GLN A 95 -1.41 10.66 -7.96
C GLN A 95 -2.26 11.41 -8.98
N PHE A 96 -3.50 10.97 -9.14
CA PHE A 96 -4.50 11.59 -10.01
C PHE A 96 -5.79 11.77 -9.22
N SER A 97 -6.40 12.95 -9.38
CA SER A 97 -7.67 13.28 -8.73
C SER A 97 -8.78 13.22 -9.77
N VAL A 98 -9.81 12.43 -9.51
CA VAL A 98 -10.99 12.30 -10.39
C VAL A 98 -12.20 12.84 -9.63
N SER A 99 -12.63 14.04 -10.02
CA SER A 99 -13.77 14.72 -9.39
C SER A 99 -15.10 14.11 -9.82
N ALA A 100 -16.09 14.22 -8.94
CA ALA A 100 -17.47 13.91 -9.29
C ALA A 100 -17.97 14.83 -10.41
N PRO A 101 -18.69 14.30 -11.42
CA PRO A 101 -19.32 15.11 -12.46
C PRO A 101 -20.42 15.99 -11.88
N ALA A 102 -20.53 17.22 -12.37
CA ALA A 102 -21.58 18.16 -11.95
C ALA A 102 -22.98 17.71 -12.40
N ASN A 103 -24.02 18.13 -11.65
CA ASN A 103 -25.44 17.96 -11.97
C ASN A 103 -25.92 16.50 -12.13
N GLN A 104 -25.42 15.60 -11.29
CA GLN A 104 -25.86 14.20 -11.28
C GLN A 104 -27.19 14.03 -10.54
N ILE A 105 -28.00 13.09 -11.01
CA ILE A 105 -29.25 12.68 -10.36
C ILE A 105 -28.94 11.50 -9.44
N GLY A 106 -29.39 11.57 -8.18
CA GLY A 106 -29.24 10.52 -7.17
C GLY A 106 -29.54 9.11 -7.71
N GLY A 107 -28.67 8.16 -7.39
CA GLY A 107 -28.83 6.75 -7.78
C GLY A 107 -28.51 6.39 -9.23
N ILE A 108 -28.25 7.37 -10.12
CA ILE A 108 -27.91 7.09 -11.52
C ILE A 108 -26.40 6.86 -11.67
N LYS A 109 -26.04 5.68 -12.20
CA LYS A 109 -24.64 5.35 -12.52
C LYS A 109 -24.18 6.06 -13.78
N THR A 110 -23.05 6.75 -13.70
CA THR A 110 -22.44 7.45 -14.84
C THR A 110 -20.97 7.07 -14.99
N ASN A 111 -20.52 6.88 -16.23
CA ASN A 111 -19.09 6.69 -16.52
C ASN A 111 -18.38 8.05 -16.51
N ILE A 112 -17.26 8.13 -15.79
CA ILE A 112 -16.40 9.32 -15.73
C ILE A 112 -15.17 9.11 -16.62
N PRO A 113 -14.67 10.16 -17.31
CA PRO A 113 -13.39 10.09 -17.99
C PRO A 113 -12.25 9.67 -17.06
N VAL A 114 -11.45 8.71 -17.54
CA VAL A 114 -10.18 8.33 -16.92
C VAL A 114 -9.14 9.43 -17.18
N PRO A 115 -8.24 9.76 -16.24
CA PRO A 115 -7.14 10.70 -16.47
C PRO A 115 -6.35 10.34 -17.74
N GLU A 116 -5.99 11.34 -18.55
CA GLU A 116 -5.34 11.16 -19.85
C GLU A 116 -4.12 10.23 -19.78
N ALA A 117 -3.27 10.40 -18.75
CA ALA A 117 -2.09 9.57 -18.49
C ALA A 117 -2.37 8.07 -18.25
N LEU A 118 -3.62 7.69 -18.02
CA LEU A 118 -4.07 6.31 -17.76
C LEU A 118 -4.96 5.74 -18.88
N GLN A 119 -5.35 6.54 -19.89
CA GLN A 119 -6.30 6.11 -20.93
C GLN A 119 -5.73 5.06 -21.90
N ASP A 120 -4.42 5.11 -22.14
CA ASP A 120 -3.71 4.23 -23.07
C ASP A 120 -3.05 3.03 -22.38
N ILE A 121 -3.22 2.90 -21.06
CA ILE A 121 -2.65 1.79 -20.29
C ILE A 121 -3.56 0.57 -20.39
N SER A 122 -2.97 -0.58 -20.73
CA SER A 122 -3.65 -1.87 -20.62
C SER A 122 -3.71 -2.31 -19.17
N VAL A 123 -4.91 -2.56 -18.65
CA VAL A 123 -5.15 -2.99 -17.27
C VAL A 123 -5.49 -4.47 -17.24
N ASP A 124 -4.85 -5.20 -16.32
CA ASP A 124 -5.20 -6.57 -15.94
C ASP A 124 -5.87 -6.53 -14.55
N PRO A 125 -7.10 -7.04 -14.39
CA PRO A 125 -7.78 -7.07 -13.11
C PRO A 125 -7.26 -8.15 -12.14
N ALA A 126 -6.26 -8.96 -12.54
CA ALA A 126 -5.64 -9.95 -11.67
C ALA A 126 -5.09 -9.33 -10.39
N VAL A 127 -5.37 -9.97 -9.25
CA VAL A 127 -4.88 -9.54 -7.92
C VAL A 127 -3.37 -9.74 -7.78
N GLU A 128 -2.81 -10.64 -8.58
CA GLU A 128 -1.40 -11.00 -8.58
C GLU A 128 -0.88 -10.89 -10.02
N SER A 129 0.25 -10.21 -10.16
CA SER A 129 0.90 -10.01 -11.45
C SER A 129 1.64 -11.27 -11.92
N SER A 130 1.95 -11.34 -13.21
CA SER A 130 2.62 -12.51 -13.80
C SER A 130 4.04 -12.79 -13.26
N ASP A 131 4.65 -11.79 -12.62
CA ASP A 131 5.93 -11.86 -11.91
C ASP A 131 5.77 -12.21 -10.41
N GLY A 132 4.54 -12.52 -9.95
CA GLY A 132 4.24 -13.03 -8.61
C GLY A 132 4.08 -11.97 -7.51
N TYR A 133 3.97 -10.68 -7.87
CA TYR A 133 3.75 -9.61 -6.90
C TYR A 133 2.27 -9.36 -6.66
N ARG A 134 1.93 -9.01 -5.43
CA ARG A 134 0.58 -8.66 -5.00
C ARG A 134 0.58 -7.41 -4.16
N LEU A 135 -0.26 -6.44 -4.50
CA LEU A 135 -0.51 -5.31 -3.63
C LEU A 135 -1.25 -5.79 -2.39
N THR A 136 -0.60 -5.65 -1.23
CA THR A 136 -1.21 -6.01 0.06
C THR A 136 -1.41 -4.75 0.88
N ARG A 137 -2.65 -4.48 1.29
CA ARG A 137 -2.91 -3.49 2.33
C ARG A 137 -2.38 -4.06 3.64
N LEU A 138 -1.32 -3.47 4.16
CA LEU A 138 -0.84 -3.83 5.50
C LEU A 138 -1.99 -3.56 6.49
N PRO A 139 -2.47 -4.57 7.23
CA PRO A 139 -3.35 -4.30 8.35
C PRO A 139 -2.59 -3.38 9.31
N TYR A 140 -3.31 -2.47 9.97
CA TYR A 140 -2.75 -1.57 10.98
C TYR A 140 -2.18 -2.43 12.12
N ARG A 141 -0.90 -2.82 12.01
CA ARG A 141 -0.26 -3.77 12.90
C ARG A 141 0.94 -3.08 13.53
N ASN A 142 0.77 -2.68 14.79
CA ASN A 142 1.85 -2.29 15.69
C ASN A 142 2.72 -3.51 16.07
N SER A 143 3.16 -4.31 15.10
CA SER A 143 4.01 -5.49 15.33
C SER A 143 5.45 -5.16 14.96
N GLY A 144 6.08 -4.35 15.80
CA GLY A 144 7.53 -4.44 15.93
C GLY A 144 7.90 -5.73 16.65
N LEU A 145 9.07 -6.29 16.35
CA LEU A 145 9.58 -7.51 16.98
C LEU A 145 9.61 -7.42 18.54
N LEU A 146 9.77 -6.19 19.06
CA LEU A 146 9.65 -5.89 20.49
C LEU A 146 8.22 -6.03 21.01
N PHE A 147 7.20 -5.62 20.25
CA PHE A 147 5.80 -5.72 20.66
C PHE A 147 5.35 -7.20 20.70
N ASP A 148 5.79 -8.00 19.73
CA ASP A 148 5.45 -9.44 19.68
C ASP A 148 6.10 -10.23 20.82
N ILE A 149 7.34 -9.91 21.22
CA ILE A 149 8.03 -10.63 22.32
C ILE A 149 7.51 -10.20 23.70
N PHE A 150 7.25 -8.91 23.91
CA PHE A 150 6.98 -8.38 25.25
C PHE A 150 5.49 -8.20 25.58
N ILE A 151 4.59 -8.12 24.58
CA ILE A 151 3.18 -7.79 24.81
C ILE A 151 2.24 -8.93 24.38
N ASN A 152 2.61 -9.75 23.39
CA ASN A 152 1.73 -10.81 22.88
C ASN A 152 1.63 -12.05 23.78
N ASN A 153 2.50 -12.21 24.79
CA ASN A 153 2.45 -13.34 25.72
C ASN A 153 1.35 -13.25 26.80
N ASN A 154 0.55 -12.17 26.82
CA ASN A 154 -0.52 -11.97 27.80
C ASN A 154 -1.94 -12.25 27.27
N ARG A 155 -2.09 -12.86 26.09
CA ARG A 155 -3.38 -13.33 25.59
C ARG A 155 -3.26 -14.79 25.15
N GLY A 156 -3.32 -15.68 26.14
CA GLY A 156 -3.66 -17.09 25.92
C GLY A 156 -5.10 -17.23 25.39
N PRO A 157 -5.45 -18.40 24.84
CA PRO A 157 -6.74 -18.67 24.20
C PRO A 157 -7.96 -18.38 25.08
#